data_AF-A0A662IEL7-F1
#
_entry.id   AF-A0A662IEL7-F1
#
_cell.length_a   1.000
_cell.length_b   1.000
_cell.length_c   1.000
_cell.angle_alpha   90.00
_cell.angle_beta   90.00
_cell.angle_gamma   90.00
#
_symmetry.space_group_name_H-M   'P 1'
#
loop_
_entity.id
_entity.type
_entity.pdbx_description
1 polymer ?
#
loop_
_entity_poly.entity_id
_entity_poly.type
_entity_poly.pdbx_seq_one_letter_code
_entity_poly.pdbx_strand_id
1 'polypeptide(L)'
;MGRVFRKGTGRVVIVALDHGRRHGPIPGIENLRVTVSKIVEADIDAVMVTPGMLRHVYEEVIGRVGVVARIDGTGTTKGPDHTDDRLISSVDTAVKMGADAVSIMVYIGCEREADQ
;
A
#
# COMPACT_ATOMS: atom_id res chain seq x y z
N MET A 1 7.26 12.53 -9.99
CA MET A 1 6.95 11.21 -10.58
C MET A 1 8.17 10.35 -10.91
N GLY A 2 9.39 10.89 -11.07
CA GLY A 2 10.59 10.10 -11.45
C GLY A 2 11.17 9.13 -10.41
N ARG A 3 10.48 8.91 -9.28
CA ARG A 3 10.84 7.90 -8.26
C ARG A 3 10.03 6.61 -8.37
N VAL A 4 8.82 6.67 -8.96
CA VAL A 4 7.94 5.50 -9.12
C VAL A 4 8.07 4.94 -10.54
N PHE A 5 8.20 5.79 -11.56
CA PHE A 5 8.38 5.33 -12.94
C PHE A 5 9.86 5.17 -13.28
N ARG A 6 10.22 4.03 -13.87
CA ARG A 6 11.59 3.73 -14.30
C ARG A 6 12.03 4.71 -15.39
N LYS A 7 13.15 5.39 -15.14
CA LYS A 7 13.76 6.30 -16.11
C LYS A 7 14.18 5.51 -17.36
N GLY A 8 13.91 6.06 -18.54
CA GLY A 8 14.23 5.45 -19.83
C GLY A 8 13.10 4.62 -20.43
N THR A 9 12.31 3.89 -19.63
CA THR A 9 11.17 3.10 -20.15
C THR A 9 9.82 3.76 -19.90
N GLY A 10 9.71 4.59 -18.85
CA GLY A 10 8.43 5.14 -18.41
C GLY A 10 7.46 4.09 -17.86
N ARG A 11 7.93 2.86 -17.64
CA ARG A 11 7.13 1.74 -17.08
C ARG A 11 7.36 1.65 -15.58
N VAL A 12 6.47 0.92 -14.90
CA VAL A 12 6.53 0.68 -13.46
C VAL A 12 6.03 -0.72 -13.13
N VAL A 13 6.72 -1.39 -12.20
CA VAL A 13 6.26 -2.58 -11.49
C VAL A 13 6.05 -2.21 -10.02
N ILE A 14 4.78 -2.23 -9.60
CA ILE A 14 4.39 -1.98 -8.20
C ILE A 14 3.91 -3.29 -7.58
N VAL A 15 4.50 -3.68 -6.45
CA VAL A 15 4.04 -4.85 -5.70
C VAL A 15 3.12 -4.42 -4.55
N ALA A 16 1.85 -4.82 -4.64
CA ALA A 16 0.83 -4.53 -3.64
C ALA A 16 0.93 -5.50 -2.45
N LEU A 17 1.04 -4.96 -1.24
CA LEU A 17 1.20 -5.71 0.00
C LEU A 17 0.21 -5.31 1.09
N ASP A 18 -0.74 -4.41 0.80
CA ASP A 18 -1.71 -3.89 1.77
C ASP A 18 -2.81 -4.90 2.17
N HIS A 19 -2.94 -6.02 1.45
CA HIS A 19 -4.02 -7.00 1.63
C HIS A 19 -4.13 -7.58 3.05
N GLY A 20 -3.03 -7.61 3.80
CA GLY A 20 -3.00 -8.13 5.17
C GLY A 20 -3.89 -7.33 6.12
N ARG A 21 -4.11 -6.04 5.84
CA ARG A 21 -5.05 -5.19 6.60
C ARG A 21 -6.48 -5.73 6.57
N ARG A 22 -6.86 -6.37 5.45
CA ARG A 22 -8.25 -6.80 5.14
C ARG A 22 -8.47 -8.26 5.47
N HIS A 23 -7.49 -9.10 5.13
CA HIS A 23 -7.60 -10.55 5.20
C HIS A 23 -6.88 -11.17 6.42
N GLY A 24 -6.12 -10.37 7.17
CA GLY A 24 -5.21 -10.88 8.20
C GLY A 24 -3.90 -11.41 7.59
N PRO A 25 -3.08 -12.15 8.35
CA PRO A 25 -1.80 -12.67 7.90
C PRO A 25 -1.99 -13.82 6.89
N ILE A 26 -2.24 -13.48 5.62
CA ILE A 26 -2.37 -14.44 4.52
C ILE A 26 -1.00 -15.00 4.12
N PRO A 27 -0.96 -16.18 3.46
CA PRO A 27 0.27 -16.79 3.01
C PRO A 27 1.16 -15.83 2.22
N GLY A 28 2.41 -15.70 2.65
CA GLY A 28 3.41 -14.84 2.04
C GLY A 28 3.54 -13.44 2.64
N ILE A 29 2.67 -12.99 3.55
CA ILE A 29 2.81 -11.69 4.26
C ILE A 29 2.67 -11.81 5.79
N GLU A 30 2.71 -13.03 6.33
CA GLU A 30 2.66 -13.30 7.77
C GLU A 30 3.78 -12.57 8.51
N ASN A 31 4.95 -12.46 7.86
CA ASN A 31 6.04 -11.60 8.27
C ASN A 31 6.32 -10.58 7.16
N LEU A 32 5.60 -9.46 7.22
CA LEU A 32 5.67 -8.40 6.22
C LEU A 32 7.11 -7.92 5.96
N ARG A 33 7.93 -7.81 7.01
CA ARG A 33 9.34 -7.39 6.90
C ARG A 33 10.13 -8.33 6.00
N VAL A 34 10.11 -9.63 6.30
CA VAL A 34 10.84 -10.65 5.52
C VAL A 34 10.38 -10.65 4.07
N THR A 35 9.08 -10.50 3.84
CA THR A 35 8.51 -10.46 2.49
C THR A 35 8.95 -9.22 1.73
N VAL A 36 8.85 -8.04 2.32
CA VAL A 36 9.30 -6.78 1.69
C VAL A 36 10.78 -6.84 1.37
N SER A 37 11.63 -7.33 2.29
CA SER A 37 13.06 -7.50 2.01
C SER A 37 13.29 -8.33 0.74
N LYS A 38 12.64 -9.49 0.61
CA LYS A 38 12.78 -10.36 -0.57
C LYS A 38 12.31 -9.69 -1.85
N ILE A 39 11.20 -8.94 -1.79
CA ILE A 39 10.62 -8.28 -2.95
C ILE A 39 11.53 -7.14 -3.44
N VAL A 40 12.09 -6.36 -2.51
CA VAL A 40 13.00 -5.24 -2.85
C VAL A 40 14.26 -5.75 -3.56
N GLU A 41 14.73 -6.98 -3.28
CA GLU A 41 15.84 -7.59 -4.04
C GLU A 41 15.47 -8.02 -5.47
N ALA A 42 14.18 -8.07 -5.83
CA ALA A 42 13.70 -8.59 -7.12
C ALA A 42 13.61 -7.53 -8.25
N ASP A 43 14.36 -6.43 -8.16
CA ASP A 43 14.35 -5.29 -9.12
C ASP A 43 12.95 -4.75 -9.44
N ILE A 44 12.16 -4.48 -8.40
CA ILE A 44 10.88 -3.79 -8.52
C ILE A 44 11.07 -2.26 -8.46
N ASP A 45 10.06 -1.50 -8.90
CA ASP A 45 10.14 -0.04 -8.88
C ASP A 45 9.49 0.57 -7.63
N ALA A 46 8.41 -0.05 -7.12
CA ALA A 46 7.72 0.45 -5.92
C ALA A 46 6.95 -0.65 -5.17
N VAL A 47 6.66 -0.38 -3.89
CA VAL A 47 5.71 -1.17 -3.09
C VAL A 47 4.47 -0.34 -2.76
N MET A 48 3.32 -1.00 -2.60
CA MET A 48 2.12 -0.38 -2.05
C MET A 48 1.76 -0.99 -0.69
N VAL A 49 1.71 -0.14 0.33
CA VAL A 49 1.41 -0.49 1.73
C VAL A 49 0.57 0.60 2.38
N THR A 50 -0.09 0.30 3.51
CA THR A 50 -0.71 1.36 4.32
C THR A 50 0.35 2.14 5.11
N PRO A 51 0.09 3.39 5.53
CA PRO A 51 0.96 4.12 6.46
C PRO A 51 1.29 3.32 7.73
N GLY A 52 0.31 2.59 8.29
CA GLY A 52 0.54 1.73 9.45
C GLY A 52 1.58 0.65 9.18
N MET A 53 1.48 0.00 8.03
CA MET A 53 2.41 -1.05 7.58
C MET A 53 3.78 -0.50 7.24
N LEU A 54 3.86 0.68 6.61
CA LEU A 54 5.12 1.33 6.24
C LEU A 54 6.06 1.51 7.43
N ARG A 55 5.54 1.82 8.63
CA ARG A 55 6.35 1.92 9.86
C ARG A 55 7.11 0.64 10.21
N HIS A 56 6.61 -0.52 9.80
CA HIS A 56 7.24 -1.81 10.10
C HIS A 56 8.31 -2.19 9.08
N VAL A 57 8.24 -1.61 7.88
CA VAL A 57 9.09 -1.95 6.73
C VAL A 57 9.87 -0.77 6.16
N TYR A 58 9.97 0.32 6.93
CA TYR A 58 10.57 1.57 6.46
C TYR A 58 12.02 1.39 6.03
N GLU A 59 12.83 0.70 6.84
CA GLU A 59 14.25 0.43 6.59
C GLU A 59 14.47 -0.41 5.32
N GLU A 60 13.51 -1.27 5.00
CA GLU A 60 13.57 -2.16 3.85
C GLU A 60 13.29 -1.42 2.53
N VAL A 61 12.57 -0.29 2.56
CA VAL A 61 12.11 0.42 1.35
C VAL A 61 12.77 1.77 1.13
N ILE A 62 13.13 2.48 2.21
CA ILE A 62 13.55 3.87 2.13
C ILE A 62 14.79 4.04 1.25
N GLY A 63 14.67 4.88 0.21
CA GLY A 63 15.76 5.15 -0.72
C GLY A 63 16.11 3.99 -1.66
N ARG A 64 15.44 2.84 -1.56
CA ARG A 64 15.67 1.65 -2.38
C ARG A 64 14.63 1.50 -3.47
N VAL A 65 13.36 1.68 -3.14
CA VAL A 65 12.21 1.60 -4.05
C VAL A 65 11.22 2.72 -3.76
N GLY A 66 10.33 3.02 -4.71
CA GLY A 66 9.23 3.94 -4.49
C GLY A 66 8.20 3.41 -3.48
N VAL A 67 7.51 4.31 -2.79
CA VAL A 67 6.45 3.95 -1.83
C VAL A 67 5.11 4.55 -2.26
N VAL A 68 4.12 3.68 -2.48
CA VAL A 68 2.71 4.07 -2.63
C VAL A 68 1.99 3.84 -1.31
N ALA A 69 1.58 4.92 -0.66
CA ALA A 69 0.82 4.85 0.58
C ALA A 69 -0.67 4.71 0.29
N ARG A 70 -1.23 3.55 0.60
CA ARG A 70 -2.68 3.36 0.60
C ARG A 70 -3.29 4.04 1.84
N ILE A 71 -4.01 5.13 1.65
CA ILE A 71 -4.48 5.99 2.75
C ILE A 71 -5.92 5.71 3.20
N ASP A 72 -6.60 4.78 2.54
CA ASP A 72 -7.90 4.23 2.92
C ASP A 72 -7.78 2.76 3.39
N GLY A 73 -8.79 2.29 4.11
CA GLY A 73 -8.87 0.94 4.64
C GLY A 73 -10.06 0.80 5.57
N THR A 74 -10.05 -0.10 6.56
CA THR A 74 -11.15 -0.43 7.52
C THR A 74 -12.04 -1.60 7.14
N GLY A 75 -12.40 -1.79 5.88
CA GLY A 75 -13.18 -2.95 5.45
C GLY A 75 -12.35 -4.25 5.58
N THR A 76 -12.73 -5.12 6.52
CA THR A 76 -12.09 -6.43 6.71
C THR A 76 -13.03 -7.57 6.34
N THR A 77 -12.49 -8.75 6.06
CA THR A 77 -13.31 -9.96 5.85
C THR A 77 -13.98 -10.49 7.12
N LYS A 78 -13.71 -9.87 8.28
CA LYS A 78 -14.36 -10.17 9.56
C LYS A 78 -15.51 -9.21 9.87
N GLY A 79 -15.57 -8.07 9.18
CA GLY A 79 -16.61 -7.07 9.36
C GLY A 79 -17.91 -7.42 8.63
N PRO A 80 -19.03 -6.78 9.01
CA PRO A 80 -20.33 -6.99 8.37
C PRO A 80 -20.38 -6.47 6.93
N ASP A 81 -19.56 -5.47 6.60
CA ASP A 81 -19.37 -4.98 5.24
C ASP A 81 -17.88 -4.86 4.93
N HIS A 82 -17.47 -5.52 3.86
CA HIS A 82 -16.10 -5.54 3.38
C HIS A 82 -15.83 -4.39 2.39
N THR A 83 -16.84 -3.62 1.98
CA THR A 83 -16.72 -2.47 1.09
C THR A 83 -16.69 -1.13 1.84
N ASP A 84 -16.88 -1.14 3.16
CA ASP A 84 -16.77 0.03 4.04
C ASP A 84 -15.30 0.39 4.30
N ASP A 85 -14.55 0.71 3.23
CA ASP A 85 -13.25 1.34 3.35
C ASP A 85 -13.44 2.87 3.61
N ARG A 86 -12.72 3.39 4.60
CA ARG A 86 -12.66 4.79 5.03
C ARG A 86 -11.23 5.29 5.01
N LEU A 87 -11.04 6.60 5.00
CA LEU A 87 -9.71 7.19 5.19
C LEU A 87 -9.13 6.79 6.55
N ILE A 88 -7.94 6.19 6.52
CA ILE A 88 -7.14 5.83 7.70
C ILE A 88 -5.93 6.76 7.88
N SER A 89 -5.69 7.63 6.91
CA SER A 89 -4.59 8.60 6.89
C SER A 89 -4.91 9.78 5.97
N SER A 90 -4.13 10.86 6.07
CA SER A 90 -4.14 11.98 5.13
C SER A 90 -2.97 11.93 4.15
N VAL A 91 -3.07 12.69 3.06
CA VAL A 91 -1.97 12.91 2.12
C VAL A 91 -0.77 13.56 2.82
N ASP A 92 -1.00 14.55 3.68
CA ASP A 92 0.06 15.21 4.48
C ASP A 92 0.83 14.20 5.35
N THR A 93 0.11 13.28 6.00
CA THR A 93 0.74 12.20 6.79
C THR A 93 1.55 11.28 5.89
N ALA A 94 1.02 10.86 4.74
CA ALA A 94 1.72 9.99 3.81
C ALA A 94 3.02 10.62 3.29
N VAL A 95 2.98 11.91 2.93
CA VAL A 95 4.17 12.67 2.48
C VAL A 95 5.22 12.75 3.60
N LYS A 96 4.80 13.04 4.84
CA LYS A 96 5.71 13.07 6.01
C LYS A 96 6.36 11.71 6.29
N MET A 97 5.71 10.62 5.90
CA MET A 97 6.25 9.27 6.03
C MET A 97 7.14 8.84 4.85
N GLY A 98 7.36 9.73 3.88
CA GLY A 98 8.22 9.47 2.72
C GLY A 98 7.52 8.77 1.56
N ALA A 99 6.19 8.77 1.50
CA ALA A 99 5.47 8.22 0.36
C ALA A 99 5.71 9.06 -0.92
N ASP A 100 5.91 8.37 -2.05
CA ASP A 100 6.08 8.99 -3.37
C ASP A 100 4.75 9.12 -4.13
N ALA A 101 3.74 8.37 -3.73
CA ALA A 101 2.36 8.44 -4.21
C ALA A 101 1.37 8.00 -3.13
N VAL A 102 0.10 8.33 -3.32
CA VAL A 102 -1.01 7.86 -2.49
C VAL A 102 -2.02 7.08 -3.32
N SER A 103 -2.70 6.11 -2.72
CA SER A 103 -3.81 5.39 -3.34
C SER A 103 -5.02 5.31 -2.41
N ILE A 104 -6.20 5.25 -3.04
CA ILE A 104 -7.48 4.89 -2.43
C ILE A 104 -8.12 3.77 -3.26
N MET A 105 -9.06 3.03 -2.68
CA MET A 105 -9.92 2.08 -3.38
C MET A 105 -11.35 2.56 -3.35
N VAL A 106 -12.03 2.41 -4.47
CA VAL A 106 -13.46 2.67 -4.58
C VAL A 106 -14.14 1.39 -5.04
N TYR A 107 -15.13 0.93 -4.28
CA TYR A 107 -15.97 -0.20 -4.61
C TYR A 107 -17.20 0.28 -5.40
N ILE A 108 -17.12 0.18 -6.73
CA ILE A 108 -18.24 0.52 -7.62
C ILE A 108 -19.36 -0.53 -7.47
N GLY A 109 -20.60 -0.04 -7.32
CA GLY A 109 -21.83 -0.81 -7.18
C GLY A 109 -22.16 -1.22 -5.75
N CYS A 110 -21.35 -0.85 -4.75
CA CYS A 110 -21.69 -1.15 -3.35
C CYS A 110 -22.68 -0.11 -2.78
N GLU A 111 -23.32 -0.47 -1.67
CA GLU A 111 -24.30 0.38 -0.97
C GLU A 111 -23.72 1.76 -0.61
N ARG A 112 -22.41 1.82 -0.36
CA ARG A 112 -21.67 3.02 0.06
C ARG A 112 -20.83 3.65 -1.05
N GLU A 113 -21.11 3.40 -2.34
CA GLU A 113 -20.31 3.96 -3.45
C GLU A 113 -20.11 5.48 -3.32
N ALA A 114 -21.17 6.22 -3.01
CA ALA A 114 -21.13 7.69 -2.91
C ALA A 114 -20.46 8.23 -1.63
N ASP A 115 -20.26 7.38 -0.61
CA ASP A 115 -19.72 7.76 0.70
C ASP A 115 -18.21 7.46 0.84
N GLN A 116 -17.62 6.81 -0.16
CA GLN A 116 -16.20 6.39 -0.19
C GLN A 116 -15.24 7.51 -0.58
#